data_AF-A0A536HRN9-F1
#
_entry.id   AF-A0A536HRN9-F1
#
_cell.length_a   1.000
_cell.length_b   1.000
_cell.length_c   1.000
_cell.angle_alpha   90.00
_cell.angle_beta   90.00
_cell.angle_gamma   90.00
#
_symmetry.space_group_name_H-M   'P 1'
#
loop_
_entity.id
_entity.type
_entity.pdbx_description
1 polymer ?
#
loop_
_entity_poly.entity_id
_entity_poly.type
_entity_poly.pdbx_seq_one_letter_code
_entity_poly.pdbx_strand_id
1 'polypeptide(L)'
;MTARERKAAEATVDEDRLLEGENPRTTAVEDAAHWAAVYRELKAFKERMVGTARESVVSSTVDASREVARTDLVALRAELRRFNRRLRFWQARWAELRGRKR
;
A
#
# COMPACT_ATOMS: atom_id res chain seq x y z
N MET A 1 17.44 -5.40 -23.09
CA MET A 1 16.72 -4.93 -21.90
C MET A 1 16.78 -3.42 -21.83
N THR A 2 15.70 -2.74 -22.22
CA THR A 2 15.56 -1.28 -22.12
C THR A 2 15.22 -0.86 -20.69
N ALA A 3 15.48 0.40 -20.32
CA ALA A 3 15.14 0.94 -19.00
C ALA A 3 13.64 0.84 -18.68
N ARG A 4 12.78 0.80 -19.70
CA ARG A 4 11.32 0.55 -19.57
C ARG A 4 11.00 -0.88 -19.15
N GLU A 5 11.77 -1.87 -19.60
CA GLU A 5 11.56 -3.28 -19.23
C GLU A 5 12.00 -3.55 -17.78
N ARG A 6 13.06 -2.89 -17.30
CA ARG A 6 13.45 -2.95 -15.87
C ARG A 6 12.39 -2.32 -14.95
N LYS A 7 11.81 -1.19 -15.36
CA LYS A 7 10.81 -0.44 -14.57
C LYS A 7 9.44 -1.14 -14.53
N ALA A 8 9.10 -1.91 -15.57
CA ALA A 8 7.91 -2.77 -15.58
C ALA A 8 8.12 -4.10 -14.82
N ALA A 9 9.35 -4.64 -14.80
CA ALA A 9 9.68 -5.82 -14.00
C ALA A 9 9.61 -5.55 -12.48
N GLU A 10 9.90 -4.32 -12.04
CA GLU A 10 9.68 -3.84 -10.66
C GLU A 10 8.20 -3.53 -10.34
N ALA A 11 7.31 -3.51 -11.34
CA ALA A 11 5.87 -3.33 -11.14
C ALA A 11 5.17 -4.60 -10.60
N THR A 12 5.94 -5.66 -10.32
CA THR A 12 5.48 -6.75 -9.47
C THR A 12 5.52 -6.27 -8.02
N VAL A 13 4.58 -5.40 -7.64
CA VAL A 13 4.32 -5.13 -6.23
C VAL A 13 3.92 -6.47 -5.64
N ASP A 14 4.87 -7.11 -4.94
CA ASP A 14 4.58 -8.33 -4.18
C ASP A 14 3.41 -8.01 -3.25
N GLU A 15 2.27 -8.60 -3.60
CA GLU A 15 0.96 -8.33 -3.02
C GLU A 15 0.87 -8.85 -1.58
N ASP A 16 1.78 -9.75 -1.20
CA ASP A 16 1.85 -10.44 0.09
C ASP A 16 3.07 -10.01 0.94
N ARG A 17 3.95 -9.17 0.39
CA ARG A 17 5.11 -8.66 1.12
C ARG A 17 4.69 -8.07 2.47
N LEU A 18 5.46 -8.37 3.50
CA LEU A 18 5.33 -7.77 4.83
C LEU A 18 6.25 -6.54 4.96
N LEU A 19 5.92 -5.65 5.89
CA LEU A 19 6.86 -4.64 6.35
C LEU A 19 7.95 -5.31 7.20
N GLU A 20 9.11 -4.68 7.26
CA GLU A 20 10.21 -5.18 8.08
C GLU A 20 9.80 -5.19 9.56
N GLY A 21 10.09 -6.28 10.28
CA GLY A 21 9.69 -6.47 11.67
C GLY A 21 8.22 -6.87 11.87
N GLU A 22 7.42 -6.92 10.81
CA GLU A 22 6.03 -7.32 10.90
C GLU A 22 5.89 -8.82 11.19
N ASN A 23 5.28 -9.18 12.31
CA ASN A 23 5.00 -10.57 12.68
C ASN A 23 3.49 -10.86 12.76
N PRO A 24 2.86 -11.40 11.70
CA PRO A 24 1.43 -11.69 11.67
C PRO A 24 0.96 -12.70 12.74
N ARG A 25 1.89 -13.46 13.34
CA ARG A 25 1.59 -14.48 14.36
C ARG A 25 1.67 -13.95 15.78
N THR A 26 1.97 -12.66 15.99
CA THR A 26 2.00 -12.07 17.32
C THR A 26 0.70 -12.33 18.11
N THR A 27 0.87 -12.52 19.42
CA THR A 27 -0.22 -12.61 20.41
C THR A 27 -0.34 -11.33 21.22
N ALA A 28 0.54 -10.36 21.02
CA ALA A 28 0.47 -9.06 21.67
C ALA A 28 -0.60 -8.19 21.01
N VAL A 29 -1.51 -7.64 21.82
CA VAL A 29 -2.58 -6.74 21.34
C VAL A 29 -1.96 -5.43 20.85
N GLU A 30 -0.89 -5.01 21.51
CA GLU A 30 -0.13 -3.79 21.25
C GLU A 30 0.53 -3.84 19.87
N ASP A 31 1.12 -4.98 19.49
CA ASP A 31 1.66 -5.17 18.14
C ASP A 31 0.57 -5.07 17.07
N ALA A 32 -0.60 -5.68 17.30
CA ALA A 32 -1.70 -5.61 16.36
C ALA A 32 -2.24 -4.18 16.19
N ALA A 33 -2.31 -3.42 17.29
CA ALA A 33 -2.67 -2.01 17.25
C ALA A 33 -1.62 -1.17 16.51
N HIS A 34 -0.33 -1.42 16.77
CA HIS A 34 0.79 -0.73 16.14
C HIS A 34 0.76 -0.89 14.62
N TRP A 35 0.71 -2.13 14.12
CA TRP A 35 0.70 -2.37 12.68
C TRP A 35 -0.58 -1.85 12.01
N ALA A 36 -1.74 -1.89 12.68
CA ALA A 36 -2.95 -1.25 12.17
C ALA A 36 -2.79 0.28 12.02
N ALA A 37 -2.04 0.94 12.91
CA ALA A 37 -1.73 2.37 12.80
C ALA A 37 -0.76 2.62 11.63
N VAL A 38 0.33 1.87 11.54
CA VAL A 38 1.33 1.97 10.46
C VAL A 38 0.68 1.83 9.08
N TYR A 39 -0.13 0.80 8.86
CA TYR A 39 -0.80 0.61 7.56
C TYR A 39 -1.83 1.72 7.24
N ARG A 40 -2.45 2.33 8.26
CA ARG A 40 -3.36 3.47 8.07
C ARG A 40 -2.60 4.71 7.59
N GLU A 41 -1.45 4.98 8.18
CA GLU A 41 -0.58 6.10 7.78
C GLU A 41 -0.04 5.90 6.36
N LEU A 42 0.48 4.70 6.04
CA LEU A 42 0.96 4.36 4.71
C LEU A 42 -0.13 4.49 3.64
N LYS A 43 -1.34 3.98 3.93
CA LYS A 43 -2.50 4.13 3.05
C LYS A 43 -2.82 5.61 2.81
N ALA A 44 -2.93 6.41 3.87
CA ALA A 44 -3.29 7.82 3.75
C ALA A 44 -2.23 8.60 2.95
N PHE A 45 -0.95 8.31 3.16
CA PHE A 45 0.15 8.88 2.37
C PHE A 45 0.01 8.53 0.89
N LYS A 46 -0.23 7.26 0.57
CA LYS A 46 -0.36 6.79 -0.81
C LYS A 46 -1.60 7.35 -1.51
N GLU A 47 -2.71 7.52 -0.80
CA GLU A 47 -3.91 8.19 -1.32
C GLU A 47 -3.66 9.65 -1.69
N ARG A 48 -2.88 10.39 -0.86
CA ARG A 48 -2.46 11.76 -1.20
C ARG A 48 -1.61 11.79 -2.47
N MET A 49 -0.65 10.86 -2.61
CA MET A 49 0.16 10.76 -3.83
C MET A 49 -0.68 10.51 -5.08
N VAL A 50 -1.69 9.64 -4.99
CA VAL A 50 -2.62 9.38 -6.11
C VAL A 50 -3.41 10.64 -6.47
N GLY A 51 -3.86 11.41 -5.47
CA GLY A 51 -4.52 12.71 -5.68
C GLY A 51 -3.62 13.67 -6.45
N THR A 52 -2.41 13.91 -5.94
CA THR A 52 -1.44 14.82 -6.58
C THR A 52 -1.04 14.37 -7.98
N ALA A 53 -0.84 13.06 -8.20
CA ALA A 53 -0.51 12.52 -9.52
C ALA A 53 -1.66 12.76 -10.52
N ARG A 54 -2.91 12.60 -10.08
CA ARG A 54 -4.09 12.88 -10.92
C ARG A 54 -4.20 14.36 -11.29
N GLU A 55 -3.98 15.26 -10.32
CA GLU A 55 -4.01 16.71 -10.56
C GLU A 55 -2.90 17.14 -11.52
N SER A 56 -1.69 16.61 -11.34
CA SER A 56 -0.54 16.92 -12.21
C SER A 56 -0.73 16.41 -13.65
N VAL A 57 -1.46 15.31 -13.82
CA VAL A 57 -1.82 14.74 -15.13
C VAL A 57 -2.84 15.62 -15.88
N VAL A 58 -3.67 16.38 -15.17
CA VAL A 58 -4.65 17.30 -15.79
C VAL A 58 -3.96 18.50 -16.47
N SER A 59 -2.83 18.95 -15.94
CA SER A 59 -2.05 20.06 -16.50
C SER A 59 -0.93 19.63 -17.47
N SER A 60 -0.80 18.33 -17.74
CA SER A 60 0.26 17.75 -18.57
C SER A 60 -0.16 17.50 -20.03
N THR A 61 0.83 17.25 -20.89
CA THR A 61 0.57 16.80 -22.28
C THR A 61 -0.05 15.41 -22.30
N VAL A 62 -0.80 15.09 -23.36
CA VAL A 62 -1.50 13.79 -23.52
C VAL A 62 -0.55 12.60 -23.38
N ASP A 63 0.68 12.70 -23.89
CA ASP A 63 1.65 11.61 -23.82
C ASP A 63 2.19 11.38 -22.40
N ALA A 64 2.48 12.46 -21.66
CA ALA A 64 2.87 12.37 -20.25
C ALA A 64 1.73 11.76 -19.40
N SER A 65 0.50 12.21 -19.63
CA SER A 65 -0.70 11.70 -18.97
C SER A 65 -0.91 10.20 -19.19
N ARG A 66 -0.66 9.72 -20.42
CA ARG A 66 -0.75 8.29 -20.75
C ARG A 66 0.34 7.45 -20.08
N GLU A 67 1.58 7.94 -20.02
CA GLU A 67 2.68 7.23 -19.36
C GLU A 67 2.42 7.08 -17.85
N VAL A 68 2.03 8.17 -17.17
CA VAL A 68 1.69 8.15 -15.73
C VAL A 68 0.52 7.20 -15.44
N ALA A 69 -0.51 7.19 -16.31
CA ALA A 69 -1.65 6.30 -16.14
C ALA A 69 -1.29 4.82 -16.30
N ARG A 70 -0.33 4.49 -17.19
CA ARG A 70 0.10 3.12 -17.48
C ARG A 70 1.11 2.58 -16.47
N THR A 71 1.86 3.45 -15.78
CA THR A 71 2.95 3.05 -14.89
C THR A 71 2.66 3.43 -13.45
N ASP A 72 2.81 4.71 -13.10
CA ASP A 72 2.73 5.19 -11.72
C ASP A 72 1.38 4.89 -11.08
N LEU A 73 0.26 5.17 -11.77
CA LEU A 73 -1.07 4.89 -11.21
C LEU A 73 -1.32 3.40 -11.01
N VAL A 74 -0.72 2.52 -11.83
CA VAL A 74 -0.86 1.06 -11.68
C VAL A 74 -0.13 0.59 -10.42
N ALA A 75 1.12 1.02 -10.24
CA ALA A 75 1.91 0.70 -9.05
C ALA A 75 1.28 1.27 -7.77
N LEU A 76 0.87 2.54 -7.77
CA LEU A 76 0.21 3.18 -6.63
C LEU A 76 -1.07 2.46 -6.22
N ARG A 77 -1.88 1.99 -7.19
CA ARG A 77 -3.09 1.20 -6.91
C ARG A 77 -2.77 -0.17 -6.36
N ALA A 78 -1.73 -0.85 -6.85
CA ALA A 78 -1.32 -2.16 -6.34
C ALA A 78 -0.89 -2.07 -4.86
N GLU A 79 -0.08 -1.08 -4.52
CA GLU A 79 0.29 -0.83 -3.12
C GLU A 79 -0.90 -0.48 -2.23
N LEU A 80 -1.83 0.36 -2.72
CA LEU A 80 -3.07 0.66 -1.97
C LEU A 80 -3.91 -0.59 -1.70
N ARG A 81 -4.01 -1.52 -2.66
CA ARG A 81 -4.72 -2.79 -2.44
C ARG A 81 -4.03 -3.60 -1.33
N ARG A 82 -2.70 -3.72 -1.39
CA ARG A 82 -1.91 -4.42 -0.36
C ARG A 82 -2.11 -3.79 1.03
N PHE A 83 -1.94 -2.48 1.15
CA PHE A 83 -2.10 -1.78 2.44
C PHE A 83 -3.52 -1.91 3.00
N ASN A 84 -4.54 -1.86 2.14
CA ASN A 84 -5.93 -2.10 2.57
C ASN A 84 -6.13 -3.52 3.13
N ARG A 85 -5.59 -4.55 2.46
CA ARG A 85 -5.69 -5.93 2.94
C ARG A 85 -4.97 -6.10 4.28
N ARG A 86 -3.75 -5.59 4.40
CA ARG A 86 -2.97 -5.68 5.65
C ARG A 86 -3.61 -4.89 6.79
N LEU A 87 -4.16 -3.71 6.51
CA LEU A 87 -4.90 -2.92 7.50
C LEU A 87 -6.12 -3.71 8.03
N ARG A 88 -6.91 -4.32 7.14
CA ARG A 88 -8.05 -5.16 7.53
C ARG A 88 -7.61 -6.37 8.36
N PHE A 89 -6.52 -7.03 7.96
CA PHE A 89 -5.93 -8.13 8.73
C PHE A 89 -5.60 -7.70 10.17
N TRP A 90 -4.90 -6.57 10.33
CA TRP A 90 -4.49 -6.11 11.66
C TRP A 90 -5.66 -5.60 12.52
N GLN A 91 -6.66 -4.97 11.91
CA GLN A 91 -7.89 -4.59 12.60
C GLN A 91 -8.65 -5.82 13.13
N ALA A 92 -8.77 -6.88 12.32
CA ALA A 92 -9.39 -8.12 12.74
C ALA A 92 -8.58 -8.81 13.85
N ARG A 93 -7.24 -8.87 13.70
CA ARG A 93 -6.34 -9.47 14.69
C ARG A 93 -6.38 -8.72 16.03
N TRP A 94 -6.42 -7.39 16.00
CA TRP A 94 -6.56 -6.58 17.21
C TRP A 94 -7.88 -6.86 17.93
N ALA A 95 -8.99 -6.94 17.20
CA ALA A 95 -10.30 -7.27 17.77
C ALA A 95 -10.31 -8.68 18.40
N GLU A 96 -9.71 -9.66 17.72
CA GLU A 96 -9.55 -11.03 18.23
C GLU A 96 -8.74 -11.06 19.54
N LEU A 97 -7.55 -10.47 19.56
CA LEU A 97 -6.65 -10.51 20.71
C LEU A 97 -7.23 -9.72 21.91
N ARG A 98 -7.92 -8.60 21.65
CA ARG A 98 -8.61 -7.84 22.70
C ARG A 98 -9.79 -8.61 23.28
N GLY A 99 -10.49 -9.41 22.47
CA GLY A 99 -11.58 -10.28 22.90
C GLY A 99 -11.10 -11.45 23.79
N ARG A 100 -9.91 -11.99 23.53
CA ARG A 100 -9.29 -13.05 24.36
C ARG A 100 -8.83 -12.59 25.75
N LYS A 101 -8.65 -11.28 25.95
CA LYS A 101 -8.17 -10.68 27.21
C LYS A 101 -9.31 -10.34 28.18
N ARG A 102 -10.54 -10.77 27.90
CA ARG A 102 -11.76 -10.54 28.70
C ARG A 102 -12.15 -11.78 29.48
#